data_AF-A0A9E4V4R3-F1
#
_entry.id   AF-A0A9E4V4R3-F1
#
_cell.length_a   1.000
_cell.length_b   1.000
_cell.length_c   1.000
_cell.angle_alpha   90.00
_cell.angle_beta   90.00
_cell.angle_gamma   90.00
#
_symmetry.space_group_name_H-M   'P 1'
#
loop_
_entity.id
_entity.type
_entity.pdbx_description
1 polymer ?
#
loop_
_entity_poly.entity_id
_entity_poly.type
_entity_poly.pdbx_seq_one_letter_code
_entity_poly.pdbx_strand_id
1 'polypeptide(L)'
;WVEALGLVPGVAVLPHHERRDRAETSAELQGSAPGGLTFLGIDARTGCLGVPGDWRVVGFGRVTVYQGSEWQTFNAGDKLPAGF
;
A
#
# COMPACT_ATOMS: atom_id res chain seq x y z
N TRP A 1 -4.84 14.81 6.45
CA TRP A 1 -4.18 14.66 5.14
C TRP A 1 -3.54 15.96 4.75
N VAL A 2 -2.35 15.89 4.16
CA VAL A 2 -1.59 17.04 3.65
C VAL A 2 -1.02 16.66 2.28
N GLU A 3 -0.72 17.65 1.44
CA GLU A 3 -0.06 17.41 0.17
C GLU A 3 1.36 16.87 0.37
N ALA A 4 1.72 15.87 -0.43
CA ALA A 4 3.04 15.25 -0.44
C ALA A 4 3.73 15.51 -1.79
N LEU A 5 4.92 14.92 -1.99
CA LEU A 5 5.69 15.09 -3.23
C LEU A 5 4.98 14.58 -4.51
N GLY A 6 4.01 13.66 -4.37
CA GLY A 6 3.20 13.19 -5.50
C GLY A 6 3.95 12.36 -6.55
N LEU A 7 5.06 11.71 -6.18
CA LEU A 7 5.91 10.95 -7.12
C LEU A 7 5.17 9.77 -7.78
N VAL A 8 4.26 9.13 -7.05
CA VAL A 8 3.33 8.12 -7.58
C VAL A 8 1.91 8.64 -7.33
N PRO A 9 1.21 9.10 -8.38
CA PRO A 9 -0.14 9.66 -8.23
C PRO A 9 -1.12 8.65 -7.64
N GLY A 10 -2.01 9.11 -6.76
CA GLY A 10 -3.07 8.27 -6.20
C GLY A 10 -2.62 7.20 -5.19
N VAL A 11 -1.36 7.23 -4.76
CA VAL A 11 -0.80 6.26 -3.78
C VAL A 11 -0.37 6.94 -2.49
N ALA A 12 -0.71 6.32 -1.37
CA ALA A 12 -0.17 6.63 -0.05
C ALA A 12 0.48 5.40 0.58
N VAL A 13 1.48 5.60 1.42
CA VAL A 13 2.24 4.51 2.06
C VAL A 13 2.02 4.52 3.57
N LEU A 14 1.77 3.35 4.13
CA LEU A 14 1.71 3.07 5.56
C LEU A 14 2.96 2.25 5.93
N PRO A 15 4.05 2.90 6.39
CA PRO A 15 5.27 2.17 6.75
C PRO A 15 5.08 1.39 8.05
N HIS A 16 5.93 0.40 8.30
CA HIS A 16 5.91 -0.43 9.51
C HIS A 16 4.59 -1.18 9.73
N HIS A 17 4.05 -1.73 8.63
CA HIS A 17 2.73 -2.36 8.63
C HIS A 17 2.67 -3.75 9.29
N GLU A 18 3.81 -4.34 9.65
CA GLU A 18 3.97 -5.74 10.08
C GLU A 18 3.15 -6.15 11.31
N ARG A 19 2.65 -5.17 12.08
CA ARG A 19 1.89 -5.39 13.32
C ARG A 19 0.46 -4.86 13.26
N ARG A 20 0.03 -4.30 12.13
CA ARG A 20 -1.31 -3.72 11.99
C ARG A 20 -2.35 -4.80 11.71
N ASP A 21 -3.51 -4.66 12.32
CA ASP A 21 -4.69 -5.42 11.92
C ASP A 21 -5.25 -4.84 10.62
N ARG A 22 -5.59 -5.72 9.67
CA ARG A 22 -6.01 -5.29 8.33
C ARG A 22 -7.44 -4.78 8.31
N ALA A 23 -8.34 -5.37 9.09
CA ALA A 23 -9.73 -4.95 9.14
C ALA A 23 -9.85 -3.60 9.84
N GLU A 24 -9.16 -3.42 10.98
CA GLU A 24 -9.09 -2.14 11.68
C GLU A 24 -8.48 -1.05 10.79
N THR A 25 -7.35 -1.34 10.14
CA THR A 25 -6.73 -0.37 9.22
C THR A 25 -7.65 -0.02 8.05
N SER A 26 -8.34 -0.99 7.45
CA SER A 26 -9.31 -0.72 6.37
C SER A 26 -10.44 0.19 6.85
N ALA A 27 -10.99 -0.05 8.05
CA ALA A 27 -12.04 0.79 8.61
C ALA A 27 -11.57 2.23 8.91
N GLU A 28 -10.36 2.38 9.48
CA GLU A 28 -9.75 3.69 9.71
C GLU A 28 -9.54 4.48 8.41
N LEU A 29 -9.05 3.81 7.35
CA LEU A 29 -8.85 4.43 6.04
C LEU A 29 -10.18 4.87 5.43
N GLN A 30 -11.23 4.05 5.50
CA GLN A 30 -12.56 4.42 5.02
C GLN A 30 -13.15 5.63 5.75
N GLY A 31 -12.90 5.76 7.05
CA GLY A 31 -13.44 6.83 7.88
C GLY A 31 -12.68 8.15 7.79
N SER A 32 -11.40 8.12 7.41
CA SER A 32 -10.52 9.29 7.53
C SER A 32 -9.82 9.70 6.24
N ALA A 33 -9.69 8.81 5.25
CA ALA A 33 -8.90 9.04 4.06
C ALA A 33 -9.70 9.68 2.91
N PRO A 34 -9.05 10.49 2.04
CA PRO A 34 -9.62 10.90 0.78
C PRO A 34 -9.96 9.66 -0.05
N GLY A 35 -11.13 9.68 -0.69
CA GLY A 35 -11.54 8.62 -1.60
C GLY A 35 -10.63 8.53 -2.83
N GLY A 36 -10.60 7.35 -3.45
CA GLY A 36 -9.88 7.12 -4.71
C GLY A 36 -8.37 6.89 -4.58
N LEU A 37 -7.83 6.83 -3.36
CA LEU A 37 -6.43 6.48 -3.11
C LEU A 37 -6.24 4.97 -2.96
N THR A 38 -5.10 4.48 -3.41
CA THR A 38 -4.57 3.15 -3.06
C THR A 38 -3.57 3.30 -1.91
N PHE A 39 -3.72 2.51 -0.84
CA PHE A 39 -2.79 2.53 0.29
C PHE A 39 -1.90 1.29 0.28
N LEU A 40 -0.59 1.49 0.40
CA LEU A 40 0.40 0.42 0.51
C LEU A 40 0.87 0.33 1.96
N GLY A 41 0.36 -0.66 2.69
CA GLY A 41 0.94 -1.09 3.96
C GLY A 41 2.21 -1.88 3.70
N ILE A 42 3.37 -1.32 4.07
CA ILE A 42 4.67 -1.92 3.81
C ILE A 42 5.31 -2.33 5.13
N ASP A 43 5.57 -3.63 5.29
CA ASP A 43 6.29 -4.16 6.44
C ASP A 43 7.73 -3.62 6.49
N ALA A 44 8.33 -3.65 7.69
CA ALA A 44 9.75 -3.38 7.86
C ALA A 44 10.61 -4.26 6.95
N ARG A 45 11.73 -3.70 6.47
CA ARG A 45 12.68 -4.37 5.56
C ARG A 45 12.01 -4.89 4.26
N THR A 46 10.97 -4.20 3.82
CA THR A 46 10.18 -4.51 2.61
C THR A 46 10.00 -3.22 1.80
N GLY A 47 9.82 -3.35 0.48
CA GLY A 47 9.56 -2.22 -0.39
C GLY A 47 8.87 -2.64 -1.69
N CYS A 48 8.47 -1.64 -2.46
CA CYS A 48 7.92 -1.78 -3.80
C CYS A 48 8.94 -1.20 -4.79
N LEU A 49 9.41 -2.01 -5.74
CA LEU A 49 10.39 -1.60 -6.74
C LEU A 49 9.86 -1.86 -8.15
N GLY A 50 10.00 -0.88 -9.02
CA GLY A 50 9.53 -1.00 -10.39
C GLY A 50 9.52 0.33 -11.14
N VAL A 51 8.78 0.32 -12.24
CA VAL A 51 8.42 1.50 -13.03
C VAL A 51 6.90 1.67 -12.97
N PRO A 52 6.34 2.85 -13.32
CA PRO A 52 4.89 3.05 -13.33
C PRO A 52 4.15 1.91 -14.08
N GLY A 53 3.18 1.29 -13.42
CA GLY A 53 2.43 0.16 -13.96
C GLY A 53 3.11 -1.23 -13.91
N ASP A 54 4.37 -1.36 -13.51
CA ASP A 54 5.04 -2.66 -13.29
C ASP A 54 5.87 -2.65 -12.00
N TRP A 55 5.18 -2.75 -10.87
CA TRP A 55 5.75 -2.78 -9.54
C TRP A 55 5.82 -4.21 -8.98
N ARG A 56 6.87 -4.48 -8.20
CA ARG A 56 7.06 -5.76 -7.50
C ARG A 56 7.42 -5.54 -6.05
N VAL A 57 7.03 -6.49 -5.21
CA VAL A 57 7.44 -6.51 -3.80
C VAL A 57 8.87 -7.04 -3.69
N VAL A 58 9.69 -6.36 -2.90
CA VAL A 58 11.07 -6.76 -2.57
C VAL A 58 11.27 -6.72 -1.06
N GLY A 59 12.18 -7.55 -0.53
CA GLY A 59 12.53 -7.59 0.90
C GLY A 59 11.97 -8.81 1.64
N PHE A 60 11.82 -8.70 2.95
CA PHE A 60 11.60 -9.86 3.85
C PHE A 60 10.17 -9.99 4.40
N GLY A 61 9.40 -8.92 4.39
CA GLY A 61 8.00 -8.90 4.82
C GLY A 61 7.04 -8.91 3.63
N ARG A 62 5.84 -8.38 3.86
CA ARG A 62 4.77 -8.29 2.85
C ARG A 62 4.41 -6.84 2.54
N VAL A 63 3.69 -6.66 1.43
CA VAL A 63 2.94 -5.44 1.14
C VAL A 63 1.46 -5.78 1.18
N THR A 64 0.68 -5.02 1.95
CA THR A 64 -0.78 -5.07 1.91
C THR A 64 -1.30 -3.86 1.12
N VAL A 65 -2.04 -4.13 0.05
CA VAL A 65 -2.70 -3.11 -0.77
C VAL A 65 -4.13 -2.96 -0.28
N TYR A 66 -4.53 -1.74 0.10
CA TYR A 66 -5.89 -1.39 0.47
C TYR A 66 -6.54 -0.54 -0.61
N GLN A 67 -7.75 -0.93 -1.03
CA GLN A 67 -8.56 -0.24 -2.01
C GLN A 67 -10.03 -0.29 -1.59
N GLY A 68 -10.58 0.84 -1.15
CA GLY A 68 -11.93 0.90 -0.57
C GLY A 68 -12.02 0.05 0.70
N SER A 69 -12.98 -0.89 0.73
CA SER A 69 -13.16 -1.83 1.85
C SER A 69 -12.27 -3.06 1.77
N GLU A 70 -11.67 -3.32 0.60
CA GLU A 70 -10.95 -4.54 0.31
C GLU A 70 -9.44 -4.37 0.51
N TRP A 71 -8.77 -5.47 0.81
CA TRP A 71 -7.31 -5.52 0.84
C TRP A 71 -6.76 -6.86 0.36
N GLN A 72 -5.55 -6.81 -0.20
CA GLN A 72 -4.81 -8.00 -0.62
C GLN A 72 -3.37 -7.92 -0.14
N THR A 73 -2.79 -9.07 0.20
CA THR A 73 -1.38 -9.19 0.61
C THR A 73 -0.54 -9.77 -0.51
N PHE A 74 0.67 -9.24 -0.66
CA PHE A 74 1.67 -9.63 -1.66
C PHE A 74 3.00 -9.88 -0.95
N ASN A 75 3.67 -10.97 -1.31
CA ASN A 75 4.98 -11.35 -0.78
C ASN A 75 6.09 -10.98 -1.77
N ALA A 76 7.34 -11.06 -1.33
CA ALA A 76 8.49 -10.80 -2.19
C ALA A 76 8.43 -11.58 -3.52
N GLY A 77 8.65 -10.87 -4.62
CA GLY A 77 8.56 -11.40 -5.98
C GLY A 77 7.20 -11.21 -6.65
N ASP A 78 6.12 -11.02 -5.87
CA ASP A 78 4.79 -10.80 -6.42
C ASP A 78 4.70 -9.45 -7.14
N LYS A 79 3.91 -9.42 -8.20
CA LYS A 79 3.50 -8.17 -8.86
C LYS A 79 2.36 -7.52 -8.09
N LEU A 80 2.45 -6.21 -7.91
CA LEU A 80 1.35 -5.41 -7.37
C LEU A 80 0.31 -5.12 -8.47
N PRO A 81 -0.94 -4.74 -8.10
CA PRO A 81 -1.95 -4.36 -9.07
C PRO A 81 -1.45 -3.24 -10.00
N ALA A 82 -1.77 -3.35 -11.28
CA ALA A 82 -1.55 -2.28 -12.24
C ALA A 82 -2.57 -1.16 -12.01
N GLY A 83 -2.18 0.09 -12.20
CA GLY A 83 -3.09 1.23 -12.07
C GLY A 83 -2.57 2.40 -11.23
N PHE A 84 -1.35 2.26 -10.68
CA PHE A 84 -0.59 3.36 -10.08
C PHE A 84 0.88 3.34 -10.52
#